data_AF-A0A317FPC5-F1
#
_entry.id   AF-A0A317FPC5-F1
#
_cell.length_a   1.000
_cell.length_b   1.000
_cell.length_c   1.000
_cell.angle_alpha   90.00
_cell.angle_beta   90.00
_cell.angle_gamma   90.00
#
_symmetry.space_group_name_H-M   'P 1'
#
loop_
_entity.id
_entity.type
_entity.pdbx_description
1 polymer ?
#
loop_
_entity_poly.entity_id
_entity_poly.type
_entity_poly.pdbx_seq_one_letter_code
_entity_poly.pdbx_strand_id
1 'polypeptide(L)'
;MPLWGDFAWSAAFISWVFVSAGVDAREFPPSATHAFYLDGLIADARSYPDTAAFMPHAPTEYAPRPGDLLCSDRSPRPLLHWTHRAADNGRARPMHCDIVVRTAPGVVEAVGGNVLDTVMLTRFPADSWGRVMPAPPGWPPFLVVMESRLGRLPPWTAAAPPATPGSLPAATSAAAPGAR
;
A
#
# COMPACT_ATOMS: atom_id res chain seq x y z
N MET A 1 9.97 -23.49 -22.11
CA MET A 1 9.47 -22.52 -21.12
C MET A 1 10.60 -21.58 -20.76
N PRO A 2 10.39 -20.25 -20.69
CA PRO A 2 11.41 -19.33 -20.22
C PRO A 2 11.72 -19.60 -18.74
N LEU A 3 12.98 -19.45 -18.34
CA LEU A 3 13.47 -19.64 -16.97
C LEU A 3 12.67 -18.87 -15.89
N TRP A 4 11.92 -17.84 -16.30
CA TRP A 4 11.21 -16.91 -15.42
C TRP A 4 9.70 -17.17 -15.28
N GLY A 5 9.11 -18.05 -16.11
CA GLY A 5 7.68 -18.36 -16.04
C GLY A 5 7.32 -19.36 -14.93
N ASP A 6 8.31 -20.11 -14.43
CA ASP A 6 8.10 -21.15 -13.42
C ASP A 6 8.28 -20.63 -11.97
N PHE A 7 8.78 -19.40 -11.78
CA PHE A 7 9.08 -18.84 -10.46
C PHE A 7 8.37 -17.50 -10.22
N ALA A 8 7.69 -17.40 -9.08
CA ALA A 8 7.03 -16.16 -8.68
C ALA A 8 8.05 -15.08 -8.30
N TRP A 9 8.29 -14.09 -9.19
CA TRP A 9 9.26 -13.01 -8.98
C TRP A 9 8.66 -11.71 -8.41
N SER A 10 7.37 -11.71 -8.05
CA SER A 10 6.65 -10.54 -7.53
C SER A 10 7.35 -9.89 -6.32
N ALA A 11 7.75 -10.68 -5.31
CA ALA A 11 8.41 -10.14 -4.12
C ALA A 11 9.82 -9.59 -4.41
N ALA A 12 10.54 -10.24 -5.32
CA ALA A 12 11.83 -9.76 -5.80
C ALA A 12 11.69 -8.44 -6.56
N PHE A 13 10.65 -8.29 -7.39
CA PHE A 13 10.34 -7.04 -8.07
C PHE A 13 10.05 -5.90 -7.09
N ILE A 14 9.15 -6.10 -6.12
CA ILE A 14 8.84 -5.08 -5.11
C ILE A 14 10.09 -4.71 -4.31
N SER A 15 10.87 -5.72 -3.88
CA SER A 15 12.13 -5.49 -3.17
C SER A 15 13.12 -4.70 -4.01
N TRP A 16 13.25 -5.02 -5.30
CA TRP A 16 14.12 -4.28 -6.21
C TRP A 16 13.66 -2.83 -6.42
N VAL A 17 12.35 -2.58 -6.50
CA VAL A 17 11.81 -1.21 -6.61
C VAL A 17 12.19 -0.38 -5.38
N PHE A 18 11.99 -0.89 -4.16
CA PHE A 18 12.35 -0.15 -2.93
C PHE A 18 13.85 0.06 -2.81
N VAL A 19 14.66 -0.97 -3.05
CA VAL A 19 16.13 -0.85 -3.03
C VAL A 19 16.61 0.17 -4.06
N SER A 20 16.05 0.14 -5.28
CA SER A 20 16.43 1.08 -6.35
C SER A 20 15.98 2.52 -6.08
N ALA A 21 14.92 2.69 -5.29
CA ALA A 21 14.47 3.99 -4.80
C ALA A 21 15.32 4.52 -3.61
N GLY A 22 16.32 3.75 -3.14
CA GLY A 22 17.20 4.14 -2.05
C GLY A 22 16.62 3.92 -0.66
N VAL A 23 15.57 3.08 -0.52
CA VAL A 23 15.00 2.72 0.79
C VAL A 23 15.95 1.79 1.53
N ASP A 24 16.25 2.12 2.78
CA ASP A 24 17.19 1.35 3.58
C ASP A 24 16.58 0.00 4.02
N ALA A 25 17.42 -1.03 4.17
CA ALA A 25 16.99 -2.35 4.60
C ALA A 25 16.33 -2.37 6.00
N ARG A 26 16.63 -1.37 6.85
CA ARG A 26 15.98 -1.15 8.14
C ARG A 26 14.53 -0.65 8.00
N GLU A 27 14.25 0.12 6.96
CA GLU A 27 12.91 0.65 6.65
C GLU A 27 12.07 -0.37 5.90
N PHE A 28 12.67 -1.08 4.93
CA PHE A 28 12.05 -2.17 4.19
C PHE A 28 13.03 -3.34 4.05
N PRO A 29 12.85 -4.47 4.76
CA PRO A 29 13.74 -5.62 4.65
C PRO A 29 13.47 -6.38 3.33
N PRO A 30 14.34 -6.31 2.31
CA PRO A 30 14.06 -6.94 1.01
C PRO A 30 14.02 -8.46 1.14
N SER A 31 13.09 -9.09 0.41
CA SER A 31 12.92 -10.54 0.43
C SER A 31 12.36 -11.06 -0.88
N ALA A 32 12.79 -12.25 -1.27
CA ALA A 32 12.17 -13.00 -2.36
C ALA A 32 10.78 -13.58 -2.00
N THR A 33 10.31 -13.36 -0.75
CA THR A 33 9.01 -13.85 -0.26
C THR A 33 8.23 -12.70 0.38
N HIS A 34 7.03 -12.43 -0.14
CA HIS A 34 6.13 -11.40 0.38
C HIS A 34 5.82 -11.55 1.88
N ALA A 35 5.58 -12.78 2.32
CA ALA A 35 5.25 -13.07 3.71
C ALA A 35 6.35 -12.64 4.69
N PHE A 36 7.62 -12.74 4.30
CA PHE A 36 8.75 -12.48 5.21
C PHE A 36 9.02 -11.00 5.41
N TYR A 37 8.97 -10.18 4.34
CA TYR A 37 9.09 -8.75 4.56
C TYR A 37 7.86 -8.22 5.29
N LEU A 38 6.65 -8.76 5.05
CA LEU A 38 5.45 -8.37 5.82
C LEU A 38 5.60 -8.67 7.31
N ASP A 39 6.18 -9.81 7.68
CA ASP A 39 6.48 -10.11 9.08
C ASP A 39 7.41 -9.08 9.69
N GLY A 40 8.48 -8.70 8.98
CA GLY A 40 9.43 -7.67 9.42
C GLY A 40 8.73 -6.31 9.61
N LEU A 41 7.95 -5.88 8.64
CA LEU A 41 7.23 -4.60 8.70
C LEU A 41 6.16 -4.58 9.80
N ILE A 42 5.40 -5.66 9.97
CA ILE A 42 4.38 -5.78 11.04
C ILE A 42 5.06 -5.81 12.42
N ALA A 43 6.17 -6.54 12.56
CA ALA A 43 6.92 -6.59 13.81
C ALA A 43 7.49 -5.21 14.19
N ASP A 44 8.03 -4.48 13.22
CA ASP A 44 8.55 -3.12 13.41
C ASP A 44 7.42 -2.16 13.82
N ALA A 45 6.30 -2.15 13.11
CA ALA A 45 5.14 -1.33 13.42
C ALA A 45 4.56 -1.59 14.82
N ARG A 46 4.56 -2.85 15.27
CA ARG A 46 4.10 -3.21 16.63
C ARG A 46 5.07 -2.79 17.73
N SER A 47 6.37 -2.79 17.42
CA SER A 47 7.41 -2.45 18.39
C SER A 47 7.65 -0.95 18.49
N TYR A 48 7.53 -0.25 17.36
CA TYR A 48 7.88 1.17 17.21
C TYR A 48 6.81 1.92 16.37
N PRO A 49 5.54 1.98 16.82
CA PRO A 49 4.43 2.50 16.02
C PRO A 49 4.60 3.95 15.56
N ASP A 50 5.35 4.76 16.32
CA ASP A 50 5.59 6.18 16.01
C ASP A 50 6.72 6.40 14.99
N THR A 51 7.60 5.43 14.81
CA THR A 51 8.80 5.55 13.96
C THR A 51 8.92 4.47 12.89
N ALA A 52 7.98 3.52 12.82
CA ALA A 52 7.99 2.49 11.79
C ALA A 52 7.71 3.11 10.41
N ALA A 53 8.57 2.77 9.45
CA ALA A 53 8.48 3.27 8.07
C ALA A 53 7.22 2.78 7.35
N PHE A 54 6.64 1.66 7.80
CA PHE A 54 5.38 1.13 7.29
C PHE A 54 4.42 0.83 8.44
N MET A 55 3.15 1.21 8.27
CA MET A 55 2.09 0.90 9.24
C MET A 55 1.03 -0.01 8.62
N PRO A 56 0.68 -1.15 9.25
CA PRO A 56 -0.37 -2.02 8.75
C PRO A 56 -1.76 -1.46 9.09
N HIS A 57 -2.65 -1.47 8.11
CA HIS A 57 -4.06 -1.12 8.24
C HIS A 57 -4.94 -2.24 7.67
N ALA A 58 -6.15 -2.40 8.22
CA ALA A 58 -7.14 -3.23 7.55
C ALA A 58 -7.55 -2.56 6.22
N PRO A 59 -7.79 -3.33 5.14
CA PRO A 59 -8.21 -2.77 3.85
C PRO A 59 -9.47 -1.90 3.92
N THR A 60 -10.35 -2.16 4.90
CA THR A 60 -11.61 -1.42 5.13
C THR A 60 -11.46 -0.16 5.98
N GLU A 61 -10.29 0.06 6.61
CA GLU A 61 -10.08 1.14 7.58
C GLU A 61 -9.29 2.31 6.98
N TYR A 62 -8.51 2.07 5.94
CA TYR A 62 -7.57 3.04 5.41
C TYR A 62 -7.65 3.13 3.88
N ALA A 63 -7.72 4.36 3.36
CA ALA A 63 -7.66 4.62 1.94
C ALA A 63 -6.18 4.64 1.52
N PRO A 64 -5.69 3.66 0.75
CA PRO A 64 -4.30 3.61 0.34
C PRO A 64 -3.89 4.88 -0.41
N ARG A 65 -2.62 5.25 -0.31
CA ARG A 65 -2.00 6.37 -1.02
C ARG A 65 -0.86 5.86 -1.91
N PRO A 66 -0.43 6.64 -2.92
CA PRO A 66 0.74 6.29 -3.71
C PRO A 66 1.96 5.98 -2.83
N GLY A 67 2.61 4.85 -3.09
CA GLY A 67 3.73 4.31 -2.32
C GLY A 67 3.35 3.28 -1.25
N ASP A 68 2.07 3.14 -0.91
CA ASP A 68 1.59 2.10 0.00
C ASP A 68 1.62 0.72 -0.68
N LEU A 69 1.65 -0.35 0.11
CA LEU A 69 1.53 -1.72 -0.40
C LEU A 69 0.13 -2.25 -0.14
N LEU A 70 -0.51 -2.78 -1.18
CA LEU A 70 -1.76 -3.51 -1.06
C LEU A 70 -1.46 -5.01 -1.18
N CYS A 71 -1.71 -5.77 -0.12
CA CYS A 71 -1.30 -7.16 -0.04
C CYS A 71 -2.47 -8.13 0.16
N SER A 72 -2.39 -9.28 -0.50
CA SER A 72 -3.34 -10.38 -0.41
C SER A 72 -2.68 -11.68 0.04
N ASP A 73 -3.43 -12.50 0.76
CA ASP A 73 -3.04 -13.87 1.06
C ASP A 73 -3.65 -14.81 0.01
N ARG A 74 -2.78 -15.51 -0.73
CA ARG A 74 -3.17 -16.43 -1.82
C ARG A 74 -3.23 -17.89 -1.36
N SER A 75 -3.16 -18.15 -0.06
CA SER A 75 -3.23 -19.49 0.49
C SER A 75 -4.61 -20.09 0.28
N PRO A 76 -4.75 -21.44 0.20
CA PRO A 76 -6.05 -22.11 0.13
C PRO A 76 -6.99 -21.74 1.30
N ARG A 77 -6.40 -21.39 2.46
CA ARG A 77 -7.08 -20.80 3.61
C ARG A 77 -6.45 -19.43 3.90
N PRO A 78 -6.95 -18.36 3.26
CA PRO A 78 -6.33 -17.05 3.35
C PRO A 78 -6.62 -16.40 4.70
N LEU A 79 -5.66 -15.65 5.20
CA LEU A 79 -5.88 -14.72 6.31
C LEU A 79 -6.62 -13.48 5.77
N LEU A 80 -7.53 -12.93 6.58
CA LEU A 80 -8.38 -11.79 6.22
C LEU A 80 -7.98 -10.48 6.91
N HIS A 81 -7.08 -10.55 7.88
CA HIS A 81 -6.65 -9.38 8.65
C HIS A 81 -5.17 -9.49 9.04
N TRP A 82 -4.44 -8.38 9.00
CA TRP A 82 -3.01 -8.33 9.28
C TRP A 82 -2.64 -8.81 10.68
N THR A 83 -3.53 -8.65 11.67
CA THR A 83 -3.31 -9.18 13.03
C THR A 83 -3.30 -10.70 13.05
N HIS A 84 -4.05 -11.37 12.17
CA HIS A 84 -3.95 -12.82 12.02
C HIS A 84 -2.61 -13.22 11.44
N ARG A 85 -2.03 -12.40 10.53
CA ARG A 85 -0.67 -12.61 10.03
C ARG A 85 0.35 -12.45 11.16
N ALA A 86 0.19 -11.42 11.98
CA ALA A 86 1.04 -11.18 13.15
C ALA A 86 1.00 -12.34 14.17
N ALA A 87 -0.11 -13.06 14.25
CA ALA A 87 -0.27 -14.26 15.08
C ALA A 87 0.16 -15.57 14.39
N ASP A 88 0.52 -15.53 13.10
CA ASP A 88 0.85 -16.70 12.28
C ASP A 88 2.30 -17.20 12.48
N ASN A 89 3.04 -16.62 13.44
CA ASN A 89 4.38 -17.02 13.87
C ASN A 89 5.38 -17.23 12.72
N GLY A 90 5.39 -16.32 11.74
CA GLY A 90 6.34 -16.33 10.63
C GLY A 90 6.16 -17.47 9.63
N ARG A 91 5.04 -18.21 9.69
CA ARG A 91 4.75 -19.31 8.75
C ARG A 91 4.82 -18.82 7.31
N ALA A 92 5.50 -19.54 6.43
CA ALA A 92 5.52 -19.20 5.01
C ALA A 92 4.11 -19.31 4.41
N ARG A 93 3.71 -18.30 3.64
CA ARG A 93 2.42 -18.25 2.94
C ARG A 93 2.59 -17.74 1.51
N PRO A 94 1.91 -18.33 0.52
CA PRO A 94 1.79 -17.70 -0.79
C PRO A 94 1.02 -16.39 -0.63
N MET A 95 1.68 -15.29 -0.94
CA MET A 95 1.13 -13.95 -0.82
C MET A 95 1.50 -13.13 -2.05
N HIS A 96 0.85 -12.00 -2.21
CA HIS A 96 1.15 -11.05 -3.27
C HIS A 96 0.91 -9.64 -2.77
N CYS A 97 1.76 -8.71 -3.19
CA CYS A 97 1.59 -7.31 -2.90
C CYS A 97 1.85 -6.49 -4.16
N ASP A 98 1.05 -5.44 -4.32
CA ASP A 98 1.19 -4.42 -5.35
C ASP A 98 1.55 -3.08 -4.71
N ILE A 99 2.29 -2.23 -5.43
CA ILE A 99 2.58 -0.85 -5.03
C ILE A 99 1.45 0.02 -5.52
N VAL A 100 0.75 0.69 -4.61
CA VAL A 100 -0.30 1.65 -4.97
C VAL A 100 0.34 2.83 -5.68
N VAL A 101 -0.21 3.20 -6.83
CA VAL A 101 0.27 4.35 -7.64
C VAL A 101 -0.76 5.46 -7.75
N ARG A 102 -2.06 5.16 -7.54
CA ARG A 102 -3.12 6.16 -7.52
C ARG A 102 -4.32 5.66 -6.71
N THR A 103 -4.97 6.59 -6.02
CA THR A 103 -6.25 6.35 -5.34
C THR A 103 -7.23 7.45 -5.70
N ALA A 104 -8.46 7.08 -6.01
CA ALA A 104 -9.58 7.97 -6.27
C ALA A 104 -10.89 7.33 -5.79
N PRO A 105 -11.97 8.09 -5.62
CA PRO A 105 -13.29 7.51 -5.37
C PRO A 105 -13.62 6.47 -6.44
N GLY A 106 -14.01 5.25 -6.02
CA GLY A 106 -14.35 4.18 -6.95
C GLY A 106 -13.18 3.31 -7.43
N VAL A 107 -11.91 3.75 -7.30
CA VAL A 107 -10.76 3.01 -7.83
C VAL A 107 -9.45 3.20 -7.07
N VAL A 108 -8.75 2.10 -6.84
CA VAL A 108 -7.32 2.06 -6.46
C VAL A 108 -6.55 1.44 -7.62
N GLU A 109 -5.49 2.10 -8.07
CA GLU A 109 -4.55 1.57 -9.05
C GLU A 109 -3.24 1.17 -8.36
N ALA A 110 -2.78 -0.04 -8.64
CA ALA A 110 -1.52 -0.54 -8.11
C ALA A 110 -0.73 -1.31 -9.17
N VAL A 111 0.59 -1.32 -9.03
CA VAL A 111 1.52 -2.01 -9.92
C VAL A 111 2.13 -3.21 -9.21
N GLY A 112 1.95 -4.38 -9.83
CA GLY A 112 2.44 -5.66 -9.35
C GLY A 112 3.46 -6.28 -10.30
N GLY A 113 4.38 -7.07 -9.75
CA GLY A 113 5.26 -7.94 -10.52
C GLY A 113 4.70 -9.35 -10.63
N ASN A 114 5.13 -10.10 -11.64
CA ASN A 114 4.69 -11.45 -11.93
C ASN A 114 3.16 -11.63 -11.91
N VAL A 115 2.44 -10.62 -12.37
CA VAL A 115 1.00 -10.72 -12.60
C VAL A 115 0.86 -11.23 -14.03
N LEU A 116 0.52 -12.52 -14.17
CA LEU A 116 0.51 -13.20 -15.48
C LEU A 116 1.87 -13.10 -16.21
N ASP A 117 2.97 -13.29 -15.48
CA ASP A 117 4.35 -13.16 -15.98
C ASP A 117 4.71 -11.76 -16.53
N THR A 118 4.03 -10.72 -16.05
CA THR A 118 4.28 -9.32 -16.43
C THR A 118 4.40 -8.38 -15.24
N VAL A 119 4.88 -7.16 -15.50
CA VAL A 119 4.64 -6.00 -14.61
C VAL A 119 3.32 -5.37 -15.05
N MET A 120 2.32 -5.37 -14.18
CA MET A 120 0.94 -5.01 -14.54
C MET A 120 0.40 -3.92 -13.63
N LEU A 121 -0.25 -2.92 -14.23
CA LEU A 121 -1.14 -2.01 -13.51
C LEU A 121 -2.52 -2.67 -13.38
N THR A 122 -2.97 -2.86 -12.15
CA THR A 122 -4.28 -3.40 -11.82
C THR A 122 -5.18 -2.30 -11.25
N ARG A 123 -6.45 -2.29 -11.68
CA ARG A 123 -7.49 -1.41 -11.15
C ARG A 123 -8.39 -2.20 -10.22
N PHE A 124 -8.35 -1.87 -8.95
CA PHE A 124 -9.21 -2.46 -7.92
C PHE A 124 -10.40 -1.55 -7.64
N PRO A 125 -11.63 -2.09 -7.55
CA PRO A 125 -12.78 -1.32 -7.10
C PRO A 125 -12.53 -0.74 -5.70
N ALA A 126 -12.92 0.51 -5.49
CA ALA A 126 -12.82 1.19 -4.21
C ALA A 126 -14.16 1.84 -3.83
N ASP A 127 -14.35 2.12 -2.56
CA ASP A 127 -15.50 2.89 -2.09
C ASP A 127 -15.35 4.39 -2.39
N SER A 128 -16.35 5.19 -1.99
CA SER A 128 -16.35 6.65 -2.18
C SER A 128 -15.22 7.37 -1.45
N TRP A 129 -14.61 6.74 -0.44
CA TRP A 129 -13.48 7.27 0.31
C TRP A 129 -12.13 6.77 -0.23
N GLY A 130 -12.12 5.95 -1.30
CA GLY A 130 -10.92 5.40 -1.90
C GLY A 130 -10.34 4.20 -1.14
N ARG A 131 -11.12 3.56 -0.25
CA ARG A 131 -10.72 2.30 0.40
C ARG A 131 -11.03 1.15 -0.53
N VAL A 132 -10.11 0.20 -0.65
CA VAL A 132 -10.28 -0.93 -1.56
C VAL A 132 -11.49 -1.78 -1.12
N MET A 133 -12.34 -2.14 -2.08
CA MET A 133 -13.47 -3.03 -1.82
C MET A 133 -12.98 -4.47 -1.63
N PRO A 134 -13.77 -5.33 -0.94
CA PRO A 134 -13.46 -6.74 -0.86
C PRO A 134 -13.24 -7.36 -2.25
N ALA A 135 -12.26 -8.27 -2.35
CA ALA A 135 -12.00 -8.99 -3.58
C ALA A 135 -13.25 -9.79 -4.01
N PRO A 136 -13.55 -9.89 -5.31
CA PRO A 136 -14.65 -10.72 -5.79
C PRO A 136 -14.47 -12.19 -5.39
N PRO A 137 -15.56 -12.98 -5.32
CA PRO A 137 -15.46 -14.42 -5.11
C PRO A 137 -14.49 -15.09 -6.10
N GLY A 138 -13.60 -15.94 -5.58
CA GLY A 138 -12.57 -16.62 -6.36
C GLY A 138 -11.25 -15.85 -6.52
N TRP A 139 -11.19 -14.58 -6.08
CA TRP A 139 -9.95 -13.81 -6.01
C TRP A 139 -9.37 -13.82 -4.59
N PRO A 140 -8.03 -13.78 -4.45
CA PRO A 140 -7.40 -13.68 -3.13
C PRO A 140 -7.87 -12.45 -2.35
N PRO A 141 -8.33 -12.60 -1.10
CA PRO A 141 -8.78 -11.46 -0.30
C PRO A 141 -7.60 -10.55 0.03
N PHE A 142 -7.88 -9.25 0.09
CA PHE A 142 -6.94 -8.29 0.66
C PHE A 142 -6.79 -8.55 2.15
N LEU A 143 -5.53 -8.65 2.59
CA LEU A 143 -5.15 -8.92 3.97
C LEU A 143 -4.83 -7.62 4.71
N VAL A 144 -4.06 -6.75 4.06
CA VAL A 144 -3.44 -5.57 4.68
C VAL A 144 -3.13 -4.52 3.63
N VAL A 145 -3.27 -3.26 4.05
CA VAL A 145 -2.60 -2.13 3.40
C VAL A 145 -1.43 -1.72 4.29
N MET A 146 -0.21 -1.76 3.77
CA MET A 146 0.95 -1.20 4.45
C MET A 146 1.08 0.26 4.04
N GLU A 147 0.64 1.18 4.90
CA GLU A 147 0.86 2.61 4.74
C GLU A 147 2.37 2.87 4.74
N SER A 148 2.89 3.39 3.64
CA SER A 148 4.26 3.88 3.57
C SER A 148 4.33 5.27 4.20
N ARG A 149 5.22 5.40 5.18
CA ARG A 149 5.59 6.66 5.85
C ARG A 149 7.01 7.10 5.48
N LEU A 150 7.60 6.47 4.46
CA LEU A 150 8.90 6.86 3.90
C LEU A 150 8.89 8.35 3.55
N GLY A 151 9.94 9.06 3.96
CA GLY A 151 10.05 10.52 3.78
C GLY A 151 9.05 11.37 4.57
N ARG A 152 8.26 10.77 5.49
CA ARG A 152 7.33 11.49 6.39
C ARG A 152 7.74 11.42 7.87
N LEU A 153 8.79 10.66 8.17
CA LEU A 153 9.37 10.52 9.50
C LEU A 153 10.66 11.36 9.62
N PRO A 154 11.01 11.84 10.82
CA PRO A 154 12.24 12.59 11.05
C PRO A 154 13.47 11.90 10.44
N PRO A 155 14.40 12.64 9.81
CA PRO A 155 14.49 14.11 9.75
C PRO A 155 13.58 14.77 8.69
N TRP A 156 12.82 13.97 7.92
CA TRP A 156 11.94 14.46 6.88
C TRP A 156 10.59 14.90 7.49
N THR A 157 10.01 15.97 6.96
CA THR A 157 8.63 16.35 7.25
C THR A 157 7.77 16.02 6.05
N ALA A 158 6.58 15.45 6.29
CA ALA A 158 5.65 15.15 5.20
C ALA A 158 5.43 16.41 4.36
N ALA A 159 5.75 16.35 3.07
CA ALA A 159 5.35 17.40 2.13
C ALA A 159 3.83 17.54 2.20
N ALA A 160 3.33 18.78 2.26
CA ALA A 160 1.90 19.02 2.17
C ALA A 160 1.34 18.30 0.93
N PRO A 161 0.19 17.63 1.02
CA PRO A 161 -0.40 16.97 -0.14
C PRO A 161 -0.55 17.99 -1.28
N PRO A 162 -0.31 17.62 -2.55
CA PRO A 162 -0.49 18.53 -3.66
C PRO A 162 -1.90 19.09 -3.62
N ALA A 163 -2.02 20.42 -3.76
CA ALA A 163 -3.32 21.09 -3.81
C ALA A 163 -4.20 20.40 -4.87
N THR A 164 -5.40 20.03 -4.48
CA THR A 164 -6.39 19.45 -5.41
C THR A 164 -6.61 20.45 -6.55
N PRO A 165 -6.44 20.06 -7.83
CA PRO A 165 -6.75 20.96 -8.94
C PRO A 165 -8.26 21.23 -8.91
N GLY A 166 -8.67 22.40 -8.42
CA GLY A 166 -10.09 22.78 -8.36
C GLY A 166 -10.50 23.83 -7.33
N SER A 167 -9.70 24.10 -6.28
CA SER A 167 -10.02 25.18 -5.34
C SER A 167 -9.44 26.52 -5.79
N LEU A 168 -10.12 27.19 -6.73
CA LEU A 168 -9.99 28.63 -6.86
C LEU A 168 -10.53 29.27 -5.57
N PRO A 169 -9.82 30.22 -4.94
CA PRO A 169 -10.37 30.92 -3.79
C PRO A 169 -11.62 31.70 -4.22
N ALA A 170 -12.71 31.54 -3.48
CA ALA A 170 -13.92 32.31 -3.70
C ALA A 170 -13.60 33.80 -3.54
N ALA A 171 -13.87 34.58 -4.59
CA ALA A 171 -13.71 36.03 -4.56
C ALA A 171 -14.63 36.60 -3.46
N THR A 172 -14.03 37.22 -2.44
CA THR A 172 -14.76 37.90 -1.37
C THR A 172 -15.32 39.21 -1.92
N SER A 173 -16.63 39.24 -2.17
CA SER A 173 -17.38 40.48 -2.40
C SER A 173 -17.47 41.26 -1.09
N ALA A 174 -16.66 42.31 -0.94
CA ALA A 174 -16.84 43.28 0.14
C ALA A 174 -18.07 44.16 -0.16
N ALA A 175 -19.11 44.04 0.66
CA ALA A 175 -20.25 44.95 0.64
C ALA A 175 -19.83 46.32 1.20
N ALA A 176 -20.08 47.38 0.44
CA ALA A 176 -19.88 48.76 0.87
C ALA A 176 -20.91 49.14 1.96
N PRO A 177 -20.53 49.89 3.02
CA PRO A 177 -21.49 50.37 4.00
C PRO A 177 -22.28 51.57 3.46
N GLY A 178 -23.60 51.52 3.66
CA GLY A 178 -24.55 52.52 3.21
C GLY A 178 -24.38 53.89 3.88
N ALA A 179 -24.60 54.93 3.08
CA ALA A 179 -24.60 56.33 3.51
C ALA A 179 -25.83 56.66 4.37
N ARG A 180 -25.62 57.52 5.38
CA ARG A 180 -26.62 58.42 5.96
C ARG A 180 -26.20 59.85 5.62
#